data_AF-A0A2G2UVA3-F1
#
_entry.id   AF-A0A2G2UVA3-F1
#
_cell.length_a   1.000
_cell.length_b   1.000
_cell.length_c   1.000
_cell.angle_alpha   90.00
_cell.angle_beta   90.00
_cell.angle_gamma   90.00
#
_symmetry.space_group_name_H-M   'P 1'
#
loop_
_entity.id
_entity.type
_entity.pdbx_description
1 polymer ?
#
loop_
_entity_poly.entity_id
_entity_poly.type
_entity_poly.pdbx_seq_one_letter_code
_entity_poly.pdbx_strand_id
1 'polypeptide(L)'
;MTFVTIKSVEVLDLNLMGGFDEGYSLPQLMYSNVCLRKLKLSNCNLVPKEGINWPALRVLSMWYAKLSLEVVDSICSGCTGLESLKFHTCFGVPGFHINSKSVKKLVIGGYWHQEDEDSDDDDDQYKELTIWARNVTSLEINGCFHKKILVLQNVPALVDAKLYYLEFRTNQKMLSDLLASLGHVEKLSIGQQCLEGLSETVCATSSKVVL
;
A
#
# COMPACT_ATOMS: atom_id res chain seq x y z
N MET A 1 13.10 -21.23 24.68
CA MET A 1 11.72 -21.48 24.20
C MET A 1 11.33 -20.21 23.44
N THR A 2 10.89 -20.12 22.18
CA THR A 2 9.85 -20.92 21.48
C THR A 2 9.85 -20.57 19.97
N PHE A 3 10.97 -20.68 19.24
CA PHE A 3 10.99 -20.45 17.76
C PHE A 3 10.89 -21.73 16.94
N VAL A 4 11.17 -22.90 17.54
CA VAL A 4 11.12 -24.20 16.85
C VAL A 4 9.69 -24.57 16.43
N THR A 5 8.67 -24.03 17.11
CA THR A 5 7.25 -24.29 16.85
C THR A 5 6.62 -23.42 15.75
N ILE A 6 7.32 -22.43 15.19
CA ILE A 6 6.71 -21.51 14.21
C ILE A 6 6.68 -22.12 12.79
N LYS A 7 7.48 -23.17 12.53
CA LYS A 7 7.55 -23.79 11.19
C LYS A 7 6.20 -24.32 10.67
N SER A 8 5.24 -24.63 11.54
CA SER A 8 3.90 -25.12 11.16
C SER A 8 2.81 -24.06 11.21
N VAL A 9 3.14 -22.80 11.48
CA VAL A 9 2.14 -21.72 11.59
C VAL A 9 1.72 -21.29 10.18
N GLU A 10 0.42 -21.42 9.88
CA GLU A 10 -0.15 -20.96 8.61
C GLU A 10 -0.65 -19.51 8.66
N VAL A 11 -1.05 -19.03 9.84
CA VAL A 11 -1.56 -17.67 10.04
C VAL A 11 -0.83 -17.04 11.20
N LEU A 12 -0.16 -15.93 10.93
CA LEU A 12 0.54 -15.14 11.94
C LEU A 12 0.05 -13.70 11.90
N ASP A 13 -0.31 -13.18 13.08
CA ASP A 13 -0.71 -11.80 13.29
C ASP A 13 0.15 -11.23 14.42
N LEU A 14 1.03 -10.29 14.07
CA LEU A 14 1.88 -9.58 15.01
C LEU A 14 1.44 -8.12 15.04
N ASN A 15 0.76 -7.73 16.12
CA ASN A 15 0.31 -6.36 16.31
C ASN A 15 1.13 -5.70 17.44
N LEU A 16 2.09 -4.84 17.06
CA LEU A 16 3.00 -4.16 17.99
C LEU A 16 2.80 -2.63 17.98
N MET A 17 1.58 -2.20 17.68
CA MET A 17 1.16 -0.79 17.76
C MET A 17 1.27 -0.32 19.22
N GLY A 18 2.16 0.65 19.49
CA GLY A 18 2.31 1.27 20.82
C GLY A 18 3.51 0.83 21.68
N GLY A 19 4.50 0.13 21.09
CA GLY A 19 5.64 -0.40 21.87
C GLY A 19 7.06 0.01 21.45
N PHE A 20 7.27 0.53 20.23
CA PHE A 20 8.61 0.80 19.69
C PHE A 20 8.60 1.96 18.70
N ASP A 21 9.44 2.97 18.93
CA ASP A 21 9.64 4.09 17.99
C ASP A 21 10.32 3.62 16.69
N GLU A 22 11.21 2.62 16.79
CA GLU A 22 11.98 2.12 15.64
C GLU A 22 11.34 0.94 14.90
N GLY A 23 10.20 0.42 15.40
CA GLY A 23 9.54 -0.77 14.86
C GLY A 23 10.28 -2.09 15.14
N TYR A 24 9.53 -3.19 15.25
CA TYR A 24 10.10 -4.51 15.57
C TYR A 24 10.72 -5.19 14.35
N SER A 25 12.00 -5.53 14.40
CA SER A 25 12.64 -6.32 13.34
C SER A 25 12.23 -7.78 13.40
N LEU A 26 11.58 -8.27 12.34
CA LEU A 26 11.13 -9.66 12.29
C LEU A 26 12.33 -10.64 12.35
N PRO A 27 12.29 -11.70 13.19
CA PRO A 27 13.41 -12.63 13.33
C PRO A 27 13.77 -13.36 12.03
N GLN A 28 15.07 -13.57 11.78
CA GLN A 28 15.56 -14.12 10.50
C GLN A 28 14.94 -15.49 10.15
N LEU A 29 14.72 -16.34 11.15
CA LEU A 29 14.10 -17.66 10.99
C LEU A 29 12.69 -17.60 10.38
N MET A 30 12.00 -16.46 10.48
CA MET A 30 10.66 -16.27 9.92
C MET A 30 10.68 -16.16 8.41
N TYR A 31 11.76 -15.67 7.79
CA TYR A 31 11.85 -15.48 6.35
C TYR A 31 11.92 -16.78 5.57
N SER A 32 12.22 -17.91 6.21
CA SER A 32 12.26 -19.24 5.58
C SER A 32 11.05 -20.12 5.92
N ASN A 33 9.97 -19.53 6.43
CA ASN A 33 8.78 -20.27 6.80
C ASN A 33 7.95 -20.64 5.56
N VAL A 34 7.92 -21.94 5.26
CA VAL A 34 7.25 -22.47 4.07
C VAL A 34 5.75 -22.70 4.21
N CYS A 35 5.22 -22.63 5.44
CA CYS A 35 3.81 -22.95 5.74
C CYS A 35 2.92 -21.70 5.87
N LEU A 36 3.49 -20.50 6.01
CA LEU A 36 2.72 -19.26 6.15
C LEU A 36 1.82 -19.04 4.94
N ARG A 37 0.52 -18.92 5.19
CA ARG A 37 -0.52 -18.58 4.21
C ARG A 37 -1.02 -17.15 4.37
N LYS A 38 -1.10 -16.66 5.60
CA LYS A 38 -1.50 -15.28 5.92
C LYS A 38 -0.56 -14.68 6.95
N LEU A 39 -0.02 -13.52 6.64
CA LEU A 39 0.88 -12.79 7.51
C LEU A 39 0.38 -11.36 7.67
N LYS A 40 0.12 -10.97 8.91
CA LYS A 40 -0.22 -9.60 9.29
C LYS A 40 0.84 -9.08 10.26
N LEU A 41 1.35 -7.91 9.96
CA LEU A 41 2.44 -7.27 10.68
C LEU A 41 2.06 -5.82 10.93
N SER A 42 2.05 -5.39 12.18
CA SER A 42 1.86 -3.99 12.57
C SER A 42 3.04 -3.51 13.37
N ASN A 43 3.62 -2.37 12.99
CA ASN A 43 4.84 -1.82 13.55
C ASN A 43 6.02 -2.83 13.51
N CYS A 44 6.16 -3.56 12.40
CA CYS A 44 7.23 -4.51 12.17
C CYS A 44 8.00 -4.19 10.89
N ASN A 45 9.33 -4.19 10.98
CA ASN A 45 10.22 -4.00 9.84
C ASN A 45 10.70 -5.34 9.32
N LEU A 46 10.75 -5.46 7.99
CA LEU A 46 11.37 -6.61 7.34
C LEU A 46 12.82 -6.28 7.02
N VAL A 47 13.76 -7.05 7.57
CA VAL A 47 15.19 -6.88 7.35
C VAL A 47 15.81 -8.25 7.00
N PRO A 48 15.39 -8.89 5.91
CA PRO A 48 15.87 -10.22 5.54
C PRO A 48 17.34 -10.17 5.10
N LYS A 49 18.19 -11.02 5.68
CA LYS A 49 19.61 -11.13 5.26
C LYS A 49 19.80 -11.96 3.99
N GLU A 50 19.00 -13.02 3.82
CA GLU A 50 19.07 -13.97 2.71
C GLU A 50 17.86 -13.86 1.77
N GLY A 51 17.09 -12.77 1.88
CA GLY A 51 15.82 -12.59 1.19
C GLY A 51 14.64 -13.24 1.91
N ILE A 52 13.49 -13.23 1.24
CA ILE A 52 12.22 -13.77 1.75
C ILE A 52 11.91 -15.06 0.97
N ASN A 53 11.48 -16.11 1.67
CA ASN A 53 11.01 -17.35 1.07
C ASN A 53 9.73 -17.82 1.77
N TRP A 54 8.60 -17.30 1.27
CA TRP A 54 7.26 -17.62 1.76
C TRP A 54 6.39 -18.22 0.63
N PRO A 55 6.69 -19.44 0.16
CA PRO A 55 6.08 -20.02 -1.04
C PRO A 55 4.57 -20.27 -0.91
N ALA A 56 4.09 -20.53 0.31
CA ALA A 56 2.67 -20.76 0.58
C ALA A 56 1.87 -19.47 0.87
N LEU A 57 2.53 -18.31 0.96
CA LEU A 57 1.89 -17.08 1.40
C LEU A 57 0.92 -16.60 0.32
N ARG A 58 -0.32 -16.32 0.75
CA ARG A 58 -1.40 -15.81 -0.10
C ARG A 58 -1.76 -14.37 0.24
N VAL A 59 -1.65 -14.00 1.52
CA VAL A 59 -1.99 -12.65 1.98
C VAL A 59 -0.88 -12.10 2.87
N LEU A 60 -0.36 -10.93 2.51
CA LEU A 60 0.52 -10.14 3.34
C LEU A 60 -0.15 -8.79 3.63
N SER A 61 -0.23 -8.44 4.91
CA SER A 61 -0.68 -7.13 5.36
C SER A 61 0.38 -6.52 6.26
N MET A 62 0.83 -5.32 5.92
CA MET A 62 1.79 -4.55 6.72
C MET A 62 1.14 -3.23 7.12
N TRP A 63 1.28 -2.89 8.39
CA TRP A 63 0.74 -1.68 9.00
C TRP A 63 1.88 -0.93 9.68
N TYR A 64 1.96 0.40 9.51
CA TYR A 64 2.95 1.24 10.19
C TYR A 64 4.37 0.68 10.11
N ALA A 65 4.79 0.27 8.91
CA ALA A 65 6.10 -0.33 8.69
C ALA A 65 6.95 0.58 7.80
N LYS A 66 8.24 0.71 8.15
CA LYS A 66 9.22 1.32 7.26
C LYS A 66 9.55 0.33 6.15
N LEU A 67 9.33 0.74 4.91
CA LEU A 67 9.64 -0.03 3.72
C LEU A 67 10.94 0.47 3.10
N SER A 68 11.64 -0.43 2.42
CA SER A 68 12.69 -0.11 1.45
C SER A 68 12.34 -0.74 0.11
N LEU A 69 12.93 -0.23 -0.98
CA LEU A 69 12.74 -0.82 -2.31
C LEU A 69 13.17 -2.30 -2.31
N GLU A 70 14.28 -2.63 -1.65
CA GLU A 70 14.79 -4.00 -1.52
C GLU A 70 13.80 -4.94 -0.82
N VAL A 71 13.09 -4.46 0.21
CA VAL A 71 12.07 -5.25 0.91
C VAL A 71 10.88 -5.52 0.00
N VAL A 72 10.40 -4.51 -0.73
CA VAL A 72 9.28 -4.66 -1.66
C VAL A 72 9.64 -5.66 -2.78
N ASP A 73 10.85 -5.57 -3.32
CA ASP A 73 11.36 -6.50 -4.32
C ASP A 73 11.54 -7.92 -3.77
N SER A 74 12.02 -8.04 -2.52
CA SER A 74 12.13 -9.33 -1.82
C SER A 74 10.77 -9.98 -1.58
N ILE A 75 9.74 -9.21 -1.24
CA ILE A 75 8.36 -9.70 -1.14
C ILE A 75 7.89 -10.21 -2.52
N CYS A 76 8.10 -9.41 -3.57
CA CYS A 76 7.62 -9.74 -4.92
C CYS A 76 8.30 -10.99 -5.52
N SER A 77 9.59 -11.18 -5.24
CA SER A 77 10.38 -12.32 -5.74
C SER A 77 10.25 -13.57 -4.86
N GLY A 78 10.18 -13.40 -3.54
CA GLY A 78 10.17 -14.47 -2.54
C GLY A 78 8.82 -15.11 -2.26
N CYS A 79 7.72 -14.41 -2.58
CA CYS A 79 6.36 -14.85 -2.29
C CYS A 79 5.63 -15.26 -3.58
N THR A 80 6.08 -16.37 -4.19
CA THR A 80 5.62 -16.81 -5.52
C THR A 80 4.12 -17.06 -5.63
N GLY A 81 3.44 -17.34 -4.52
CA GLY A 81 1.99 -17.54 -4.46
C GLY A 81 1.17 -16.39 -3.87
N LEU A 82 1.78 -15.22 -3.64
CA LEU A 82 1.10 -14.09 -2.98
C LEU A 82 -0.02 -13.52 -3.86
N GLU A 83 -1.26 -13.58 -3.38
CA GLU A 83 -2.44 -13.12 -4.13
C GLU A 83 -2.86 -11.70 -3.73
N SER A 84 -2.71 -11.36 -2.45
CA SER A 84 -3.08 -10.05 -1.89
C SER A 84 -1.96 -9.44 -1.06
N LEU A 85 -1.56 -8.24 -1.45
CA LEU A 85 -0.56 -7.43 -0.77
C LEU A 85 -1.20 -6.13 -0.27
N LYS A 86 -1.03 -5.82 1.01
CA LYS A 86 -1.65 -4.66 1.65
C LYS A 86 -0.63 -3.87 2.45
N PHE A 87 -0.53 -2.58 2.15
CA PHE A 87 0.27 -1.62 2.89
C PHE A 87 -0.67 -0.60 3.53
N HIS A 88 -0.60 -0.45 4.84
CA HIS A 88 -1.44 0.48 5.58
C HIS A 88 -0.54 1.42 6.38
N THR A 89 -0.58 2.71 6.06
CA THR A 89 0.19 3.73 6.77
C THR A 89 1.69 3.40 6.81
N CYS A 90 2.19 2.76 5.74
CA CYS A 90 3.62 2.51 5.57
C CYS A 90 4.32 3.76 5.05
N PHE A 91 5.66 3.78 5.14
CA PHE A 91 6.50 4.90 4.72
C PHE A 91 7.90 4.43 4.28
N GLY A 92 8.77 5.34 3.88
CA GLY A 92 10.17 5.06 3.53
C GLY A 92 10.45 4.78 2.05
N VAL A 93 9.45 4.82 1.16
CA VAL A 93 9.63 4.59 -0.29
C VAL A 93 8.96 5.68 -1.13
N PRO A 94 9.57 6.12 -2.25
CA PRO A 94 8.94 7.10 -3.15
C PRO A 94 7.76 6.50 -3.95
N GLY A 95 7.59 5.18 -3.92
CA GLY A 95 6.54 4.49 -4.63
C GLY A 95 6.54 2.98 -4.37
N PHE A 96 5.45 2.34 -4.76
CA PHE A 96 5.25 0.90 -4.68
C PHE A 96 5.49 0.27 -6.04
N HIS A 97 6.61 -0.44 -6.20
CA HIS A 97 6.96 -1.16 -7.42
C HIS A 97 6.61 -2.66 -7.28
N ILE A 98 5.40 -3.02 -7.67
CA ILE A 98 4.85 -4.38 -7.50
C ILE A 98 5.14 -5.21 -8.75
N ASN A 99 6.35 -5.78 -8.82
CA ASN A 99 6.78 -6.67 -9.89
C ASN A 99 6.60 -8.16 -9.55
N SER A 100 5.45 -8.49 -9.00
CA SER A 100 5.04 -9.89 -8.79
C SER A 100 4.09 -10.36 -9.90
N LYS A 101 4.19 -11.63 -10.30
CA LYS A 101 3.25 -12.26 -11.24
C LYS A 101 1.98 -12.78 -10.55
N SER A 102 2.08 -13.09 -9.26
CA SER A 102 1.02 -13.71 -8.47
C SER A 102 0.09 -12.68 -7.82
N VAL A 103 0.59 -11.49 -7.46
CA VAL A 103 -0.22 -10.47 -6.78
C VAL A 103 -1.33 -9.98 -7.71
N LYS A 104 -2.58 -10.22 -7.31
CA LYS A 104 -3.79 -9.77 -8.03
C LYS A 104 -4.49 -8.62 -7.35
N LYS A 105 -4.43 -8.58 -6.02
CA LYS A 105 -5.01 -7.49 -5.22
C LYS A 105 -3.93 -6.67 -4.51
N LEU A 106 -3.88 -5.38 -4.79
CA LEU A 106 -3.07 -4.40 -4.07
C LEU A 106 -3.97 -3.49 -3.24
N VAL A 107 -3.62 -3.28 -1.97
CA VAL A 107 -4.29 -2.30 -1.10
C VAL A 107 -3.25 -1.31 -0.59
N ILE A 108 -3.46 -0.02 -0.84
CA ILE A 108 -2.68 1.08 -0.28
C ILE A 108 -3.60 1.89 0.63
N GLY A 109 -3.45 1.69 1.94
CA GLY A 109 -4.24 2.31 3.00
C GLY A 109 -3.49 3.42 3.71
N GLY A 110 -3.32 4.56 3.07
CA GLY A 110 -2.59 5.71 3.57
C GLY A 110 -1.08 5.56 3.48
N TYR A 111 -0.39 6.68 3.62
CA TYR A 111 1.06 6.79 3.56
C TYR A 111 1.50 7.79 4.63
N TRP A 112 2.39 7.36 5.51
CA TRP A 112 2.87 8.20 6.61
C TRP A 112 4.01 9.10 6.16
N HIS A 113 4.04 10.33 6.68
CA HIS A 113 5.14 11.25 6.50
C HIS A 113 6.03 11.14 7.74
N GLN A 114 7.26 10.65 7.57
CA GLN A 114 8.26 10.83 8.61
C GLN A 114 8.71 12.27 8.46
N GLU A 115 8.28 13.15 9.38
CA GLU A 115 8.85 14.48 9.52
C GLU A 115 10.33 14.27 9.82
N ASP A 116 11.20 14.65 8.88
CA ASP A 116 12.62 14.76 9.20
C ASP A 116 12.70 15.94 10.18
N GLU A 117 13.09 15.68 11.43
CA GLU A 117 13.17 16.67 12.53
C GLU A 117 14.17 17.82 12.26
N ASP A 118 14.80 17.86 11.09
CA ASP A 118 15.87 18.80 10.74
C ASP A 118 15.66 19.56 9.42
N SER A 119 14.53 19.39 8.71
CA SER A 119 14.26 20.22 7.52
C SER A 119 13.37 21.40 7.88
N ASP A 120 13.99 22.57 8.08
CA ASP A 120 13.37 23.92 8.05
C ASP A 120 12.70 24.25 6.69
N ASP A 121 12.54 23.25 5.80
CA ASP A 121 11.85 23.38 4.54
C ASP A 121 10.34 23.32 4.79
N ASP A 122 9.80 24.49 5.13
CA ASP A 122 8.41 24.96 4.92
C ASP A 122 7.97 24.85 3.43
N ASP A 123 8.53 23.94 2.64
CA ASP A 123 8.11 23.74 1.27
C ASP A 123 6.89 22.81 1.28
N ASP A 124 5.72 23.43 1.22
CA ASP A 124 4.39 22.82 1.03
C ASP A 124 4.25 22.00 -0.28
N GLN A 125 5.36 21.57 -0.87
CA GLN A 125 5.39 20.88 -2.13
C GLN A 125 4.93 19.43 -1.97
N TYR A 126 3.82 19.13 -2.63
CA TYR A 126 3.33 17.77 -2.75
C TYR A 126 4.35 16.90 -3.51
N LYS A 127 4.73 15.76 -2.93
CA LYS A 127 5.65 14.81 -3.55
C LYS A 127 4.87 13.66 -4.19
N GLU A 128 5.29 13.18 -5.35
CA GLU A 128 4.64 12.02 -5.96
C GLU A 128 4.87 10.75 -5.11
N LEU A 129 3.86 9.89 -5.10
CA LEU A 129 3.88 8.53 -4.59
C LEU A 129 3.41 7.61 -5.71
N THR A 130 4.37 7.00 -6.39
CA THR A 130 4.10 6.21 -7.57
C THR A 130 3.57 4.82 -7.20
N ILE A 131 2.57 4.32 -7.94
CA ILE A 131 2.14 2.92 -7.86
C ILE A 131 2.40 2.29 -9.23
N TRP A 132 3.37 1.40 -9.28
CA TRP A 132 3.69 0.59 -10.45
C TRP A 132 3.28 -0.85 -10.21
N ALA A 133 2.38 -1.40 -11.03
CA ALA A 133 1.84 -2.73 -10.80
C ALA A 133 1.31 -3.39 -12.07
N ARG A 134 2.17 -4.14 -12.78
CA ARG A 134 1.83 -4.68 -14.11
C ARG A 134 0.74 -5.76 -14.11
N ASN A 135 0.73 -6.64 -13.11
CA ASN A 135 -0.12 -7.84 -13.08
C ASN A 135 -1.28 -7.76 -12.09
N VAL A 136 -1.43 -6.62 -11.42
CA VAL A 136 -2.49 -6.37 -10.44
C VAL A 136 -3.79 -6.08 -11.18
N THR A 137 -4.86 -6.77 -10.78
CA THR A 137 -6.18 -6.67 -11.41
C THR A 137 -7.18 -5.93 -10.54
N SER A 138 -6.95 -5.87 -9.22
CA SER A 138 -7.77 -5.14 -8.25
C SER A 138 -6.89 -4.20 -7.41
N LEU A 139 -7.19 -2.91 -7.44
CA LEU A 139 -6.52 -1.87 -6.66
C LEU A 139 -7.49 -1.23 -5.68
N GLU A 140 -7.09 -1.13 -4.43
CA GLU A 140 -7.85 -0.44 -3.40
C GLU A 140 -6.96 0.65 -2.78
N ILE A 141 -7.44 1.89 -2.81
CA ILE A 141 -6.77 3.04 -2.23
C ILE A 141 -7.69 3.62 -1.18
N ASN A 142 -7.17 3.77 0.03
CA ASN A 142 -7.86 4.43 1.12
C ASN A 142 -6.87 5.10 2.08
N GLY A 143 -7.34 5.89 3.03
CA GLY A 143 -6.51 6.50 4.06
C GLY A 143 -5.96 7.88 3.71
N CYS A 144 -5.12 8.38 4.61
CA CYS A 144 -4.46 9.68 4.48
C CYS A 144 -3.05 9.53 3.90
N PHE A 145 -2.70 10.38 2.93
CA PHE A 145 -1.46 10.29 2.15
C PHE A 145 -0.47 11.44 2.41
N HIS A 146 -0.71 12.33 3.37
CA HIS A 146 0.23 13.36 3.87
C HIS A 146 1.10 14.05 2.80
N LYS A 147 0.55 15.05 2.11
CA LYS A 147 1.22 15.79 1.01
C LYS A 147 1.76 14.88 -0.13
N LYS A 148 1.25 13.65 -0.29
CA LYS A 148 1.61 12.78 -1.44
C LYS A 148 0.59 12.75 -2.55
N ILE A 149 1.06 12.92 -3.79
CA ILE A 149 0.26 12.76 -5.01
C ILE A 149 0.36 11.33 -5.51
N LEU A 150 -0.76 10.61 -5.55
CA LEU A 150 -0.80 9.26 -6.09
C LEU A 150 -0.71 9.29 -7.61
N VAL A 151 0.29 8.59 -8.15
CA VAL A 151 0.50 8.48 -9.60
C VAL A 151 0.52 7.02 -9.99
N LEU A 152 -0.49 6.56 -10.75
CA LEU A 152 -0.51 5.20 -11.28
C LEU A 152 0.36 5.13 -12.53
N GLN A 153 1.32 4.21 -12.55
CA GLN A 153 2.21 3.97 -13.68
C GLN A 153 2.17 2.50 -14.09
N ASN A 154 2.02 2.22 -15.39
CA ASN A 154 2.09 0.87 -15.94
C ASN A 154 1.21 -0.14 -15.16
N VAL A 155 -0.10 0.14 -15.11
CA VAL A 155 -1.15 -0.72 -14.51
C VAL A 155 -2.09 -1.33 -15.57
N PRO A 156 -1.58 -1.98 -16.63
CA PRO A 156 -2.39 -2.40 -17.79
C PRO A 156 -3.39 -3.53 -17.47
N ALA A 157 -3.15 -4.33 -16.42
CA ALA A 157 -4.02 -5.44 -16.04
C ALA A 157 -5.16 -5.03 -15.10
N LEU A 158 -5.23 -3.76 -14.71
CA LEU A 158 -6.19 -3.28 -13.72
C LEU A 158 -7.60 -3.25 -14.31
N VAL A 159 -8.54 -3.96 -13.68
CA VAL A 159 -9.96 -4.03 -14.09
C VAL A 159 -10.92 -3.59 -13.00
N ASP A 160 -10.52 -3.68 -11.73
CA ASP A 160 -11.31 -3.27 -10.57
C ASP A 160 -10.51 -2.25 -9.74
N ALA A 161 -11.10 -1.09 -9.49
CA ALA A 161 -10.51 -0.05 -8.66
C ALA A 161 -11.50 0.42 -7.60
N LYS A 162 -11.00 0.63 -6.39
CA LYS A 162 -11.79 1.02 -5.23
C LYS A 162 -11.13 2.17 -4.50
N LEU A 163 -11.82 3.30 -4.43
CA LEU A 163 -11.34 4.53 -3.80
C LEU A 163 -12.26 4.86 -2.63
N TYR A 164 -11.79 4.68 -1.40
CA TYR A 164 -12.58 4.94 -0.18
C TYR A 164 -11.79 5.83 0.77
N TYR A 165 -12.44 6.78 1.45
CA TYR A 165 -11.79 7.55 2.52
C TYR A 165 -10.42 8.12 2.09
N LEU A 166 -10.41 9.02 1.11
CA LEU A 166 -9.18 9.70 0.68
C LEU A 166 -9.18 11.09 1.32
N GLU A 167 -8.36 11.27 2.35
CA GLU A 167 -8.22 12.55 3.02
C GLU A 167 -7.39 13.52 2.15
N PHE A 168 -8.00 14.01 1.06
CA PHE A 168 -7.43 15.08 0.25
C PHE A 168 -7.68 16.39 0.97
N ARG A 169 -6.79 16.76 1.90
CA ARG A 169 -6.98 18.02 2.63
C ARG A 169 -7.03 19.27 1.74
N THR A 170 -6.70 19.22 0.44
CA THR A 170 -6.79 20.45 -0.40
C THR A 170 -6.70 20.32 -1.92
N ASN A 171 -6.71 19.13 -2.56
CA ASN A 171 -6.35 19.09 -3.99
C ASN A 171 -7.25 18.20 -4.86
N GLN A 172 -8.38 18.77 -5.29
CA GLN A 172 -9.32 18.18 -6.26
C GLN A 172 -8.62 17.72 -7.55
N LYS A 173 -7.56 18.42 -7.99
CA LYS A 173 -6.80 18.04 -9.19
C LYS A 173 -6.19 16.65 -9.04
N MET A 174 -5.68 16.31 -7.86
CA MET A 174 -5.09 14.99 -7.60
C MET A 174 -6.11 13.85 -7.74
N LEU A 175 -7.32 14.06 -7.20
CA LEU A 175 -8.39 13.09 -7.35
C LEU A 175 -8.81 12.98 -8.82
N SER A 176 -8.93 14.10 -9.54
CA SER A 176 -9.24 14.11 -10.97
C SER A 176 -8.18 13.37 -11.80
N ASP A 177 -6.90 13.62 -11.54
CA ASP A 177 -5.79 12.96 -12.24
C ASP A 177 -5.76 11.45 -11.94
N LEU A 178 -6.01 11.06 -10.69
CA LEU A 178 -6.14 9.66 -10.30
C LEU A 178 -7.33 8.99 -11.00
N LEU A 179 -8.50 9.64 -11.05
CA LEU A 179 -9.68 9.13 -11.76
C LEU A 179 -9.43 9.01 -13.27
N ALA A 180 -8.77 9.99 -13.87
CA ALA A 180 -8.38 9.94 -15.27
C ALA A 180 -7.44 8.75 -15.55
N SER A 181 -6.49 8.48 -14.64
CA SER A 181 -5.59 7.31 -14.73
C SER A 181 -6.31 5.96 -14.57
N LEU A 182 -7.54 5.96 -14.07
CA LEU A 182 -8.40 4.79 -13.91
C LEU A 182 -9.46 4.68 -15.02
N GLY A 183 -9.43 5.54 -16.04
CA GLY A 183 -10.46 5.56 -17.10
C GLY A 183 -10.59 4.25 -17.91
N HIS A 184 -9.61 3.35 -17.84
CA HIS A 184 -9.63 2.06 -18.51
C HIS A 184 -10.22 0.91 -17.67
N VAL A 185 -10.51 1.11 -16.39
CA VAL A 185 -10.99 0.02 -15.52
C VAL A 185 -12.46 -0.29 -15.80
N GLU A 186 -12.83 -1.57 -15.73
CA GLU A 186 -14.22 -2.02 -15.96
C GLU A 186 -15.13 -1.71 -14.78
N LYS A 187 -14.57 -1.73 -13.57
CA LYS A 187 -15.30 -1.50 -12.32
C LYS A 187 -14.57 -0.48 -11.46
N LEU A 188 -15.24 0.63 -11.20
CA LEU A 188 -14.78 1.67 -10.30
C LEU A 188 -15.80 1.85 -9.15
N SER A 189 -15.34 1.66 -7.91
CA SER A 189 -16.14 1.94 -6.71
C SER A 189 -15.58 3.16 -5.99
N ILE A 190 -16.42 4.17 -5.75
CA ILE A 190 -16.03 5.42 -5.10
C ILE A 190 -16.83 5.56 -3.80
N GLY A 191 -16.13 5.78 -2.68
CA GLY A 191 -16.74 6.03 -1.37
C GLY A 191 -17.33 7.42 -1.25
N GLN A 192 -18.28 7.59 -0.33
CA GLN A 192 -19.01 8.84 -0.10
C GLN A 192 -18.09 10.06 0.06
N GLN A 193 -17.03 9.97 0.87
CA GLN A 193 -16.11 11.10 1.09
C GLN A 193 -15.36 11.53 -0.18
N CYS A 194 -15.06 10.58 -1.07
CA CYS A 194 -14.45 10.91 -2.36
C CYS A 194 -15.47 11.64 -3.27
N LEU A 195 -16.77 11.31 -3.17
CA LEU A 195 -17.83 12.01 -3.90
C LEU A 195 -18.04 13.43 -3.37
N GLU A 196 -17.99 13.62 -2.06
CA GLU A 196 -18.08 14.95 -1.44
C GLU A 196 -16.99 15.88 -1.98
N GLY A 197 -15.74 15.41 -2.05
CA GLY A 197 -14.60 16.14 -2.63
C GLY A 197 -14.73 16.43 -4.14
N LEU A 198 -15.57 15.69 -4.88
CA LEU A 198 -15.90 15.98 -6.29
C LEU A 198 -17.11 16.91 -6.43
N SER A 199 -18.05 16.88 -5.48
CA SER A 199 -19.31 17.62 -5.56
C SER A 199 -19.14 19.13 -5.37
N GLU A 200 -18.09 19.56 -4.67
CA GLU A 200 -17.66 20.97 -4.64
C GLU A 200 -17.35 21.53 -6.05
N THR A 201 -17.02 20.67 -7.02
CA THR A 201 -16.79 21.04 -8.43
C THR A 201 -18.08 21.32 -9.20
N VAL A 202 -19.21 20.66 -8.87
CA VAL A 202 -20.47 20.79 -9.64
C VAL A 202 -21.20 22.12 -9.34
N CYS A 203 -20.95 22.74 -8.19
CA CYS A 203 -21.43 24.11 -7.92
C CYS A 203 -20.62 25.20 -8.63
N ALA A 204 -19.41 24.90 -9.13
CA ALA A 204 -18.57 25.86 -9.86
C ALA A 204 -18.69 25.76 -11.39
N THR A 205 -19.09 24.61 -11.93
CA THR A 205 -19.36 24.46 -13.37
C THR A 205 -20.76 23.89 -13.59
N SER A 206 -21.67 24.80 -13.89
CA SER A 206 -23.01 24.49 -14.37
C SER A 206 -22.96 23.54 -15.57
N SER A 207 -23.84 22.53 -15.54
CA SER A 207 -24.33 21.67 -16.63
C SER A 207 -23.76 20.25 -16.74
N LYS A 208 -24.57 19.32 -16.21
CA LYS A 208 -24.76 17.91 -16.60
C LYS A 208 -23.58 16.95 -16.39
N VAL A 209 -23.60 16.29 -15.24
CA VAL A 209 -23.31 14.85 -15.15
C VAL A 209 -24.56 14.20 -14.54
N VAL A 210 -25.23 13.37 -15.33
CA VAL A 210 -26.34 12.52 -14.87
C VAL A 210 -25.71 11.19 -14.45
N LEU A 211 -25.93 10.79 -13.20
CA LEU A 211 -25.62 9.47 -12.65
C LEU A 211 -26.42 8.37 -13.36
#